data_AF-A0A183U4T6-F1
#
_entry.id   AF-A0A183U4T6-F1
#
_cell.length_a   1.000
_cell.length_b   1.000
_cell.length_c   1.000
_cell.angle_alpha   90.00
_cell.angle_beta   90.00
_cell.angle_gamma   90.00
#
_symmetry.space_group_name_H-M   'P 1'
#
loop_
_entity.id
_entity.type
_entity.pdbx_description
1 polymer ?
#
loop_
_entity_poly.entity_id
_entity_poly.type
_entity_poly.pdbx_seq_one_letter_code
_entity_poly.pdbx_strand_id
1 'polypeptide(L)'
;MSCTQVPDAIVGAVLGPKAKTLAEIQHLSGCKVEVHKRGAIAGQGNRLISLTGEADCIRNGRLMIEKVINDEQARRNQQAHHTRGSFL
;
A
#
# COMPACT_ATOMS: atom_id res chain seq x y z
N MET A 1 -14.60 -8.13 7.63
CA MET A 1 -13.49 -8.31 6.66
C MET A 1 -13.74 -7.38 5.48
N SER A 2 -12.70 -6.72 4.98
CA SER A 2 -12.73 -5.86 3.79
C SER A 2 -11.51 -6.15 2.93
N CYS A 3 -11.59 -5.96 1.61
CA CYS A 3 -10.44 -6.04 0.72
C CYS A 3 -10.22 -4.71 -0.01
N THR A 4 -8.97 -4.44 -0.36
CA THR A 4 -8.58 -3.28 -1.18
C THR A 4 -7.52 -3.70 -2.20
N GLN A 5 -7.47 -3.02 -3.34
CA GLN A 5 -6.49 -3.24 -4.38
C GLN A 5 -5.45 -2.13 -4.35
N VAL A 6 -4.17 -2.50 -4.32
CA VAL A 6 -3.05 -1.55 -4.29
C VAL A 6 -2.15 -1.81 -5.49
N PRO A 7 -1.72 -0.79 -6.26
CA PRO A 7 -0.80 -1.00 -7.37
C PRO A 7 0.45 -1.77 -6.96
N ASP A 8 0.86 -2.76 -7.75
CA ASP A 8 2.07 -3.57 -7.52
C ASP A 8 3.34 -2.69 -7.45
N ALA A 9 3.32 -1.55 -8.15
CA ALA A 9 4.37 -0.55 -8.08
C ALA A 9 4.52 0.04 -6.68
N ILE A 10 3.42 0.14 -5.92
CA ILE A 10 3.33 0.81 -4.61
C ILE A 10 3.29 -0.18 -3.45
N VAL A 11 2.87 -1.43 -3.68
CA VAL A 11 2.70 -2.42 -2.59
C VAL A 11 3.99 -2.66 -1.79
N GLY A 12 5.16 -2.48 -2.41
CA GLY A 12 6.44 -2.50 -1.72
C GLY A 12 6.56 -1.44 -0.61
N ALA A 13 5.99 -0.25 -0.81
CA ALA A 13 5.93 0.80 0.20
C ALA A 13 4.95 0.48 1.33
N VAL A 14 3.81 -0.16 1.01
CA VAL A 14 2.84 -0.65 2.02
C VAL A 14 3.45 -1.73 2.90
N LEU A 15 4.26 -2.63 2.31
CA LEU A 15 5.04 -3.60 3.08
C LEU A 15 6.12 -2.91 3.91
N GLY A 16 6.90 -2.04 3.27
CA GLY A 16 8.07 -1.41 3.86
C GLY A 16 9.25 -2.37 4.05
N PRO A 17 10.44 -1.84 4.41
CA PRO A 17 11.63 -2.66 4.65
C PRO A 17 11.36 -3.69 5.76
N LYS A 18 11.64 -4.98 5.49
CA LYS A 18 11.38 -6.08 6.43
C LYS A 18 9.93 -6.12 6.95
N ALA A 19 8.96 -5.72 6.12
CA ALA A 19 7.55 -5.63 6.46
C ALA A 19 7.21 -4.66 7.63
N LYS A 20 8.11 -3.70 7.93
CA LYS A 20 7.95 -2.79 9.08
C LYS A 20 6.68 -1.94 8.98
N THR A 21 6.39 -1.38 7.81
CA THR A 21 5.21 -0.55 7.59
C THR A 21 3.92 -1.36 7.73
N LEU A 22 3.90 -2.57 7.17
CA LEU A 22 2.76 -3.49 7.35
C LEU A 22 2.55 -3.83 8.84
N ALA A 23 3.62 -4.11 9.58
CA ALA A 23 3.56 -4.40 11.00
C ALA A 23 3.02 -3.21 11.80
N GLU A 24 3.46 -2.00 11.47
CA GLU A 24 2.97 -0.76 12.08
C GLU A 24 1.49 -0.50 11.78
N ILE A 25 1.04 -0.70 10.53
CA ILE A 25 -0.38 -0.61 10.17
C ILE A 25 -1.19 -1.59 11.02
N GLN A 26 -0.78 -2.86 11.12
CA GLN A 26 -1.48 -3.86 11.93
C GLN A 26 -1.52 -3.48 13.41
N HIS A 27 -0.40 -3.01 13.96
CA HIS A 27 -0.31 -2.63 15.37
C HIS A 27 -1.20 -1.42 15.70
N LEU A 28 -1.13 -0.36 14.90
CA LEU A 28 -1.83 0.90 15.16
C LEU A 28 -3.32 0.85 14.81
N SER A 29 -3.68 0.11 13.76
CA SER A 29 -5.09 -0.05 13.38
C SER A 29 -5.82 -1.13 14.16
N GLY A 30 -5.11 -2.08 14.77
CA GLY A 30 -5.70 -3.24 15.42
C GLY A 30 -6.35 -4.25 14.46
N CYS A 31 -6.17 -4.11 13.15
CA CYS A 31 -6.65 -5.09 12.17
C CYS A 31 -5.52 -6.04 11.73
N LYS A 32 -5.90 -7.27 11.41
CA LYS A 32 -5.02 -8.21 10.69
C LYS A 32 -4.98 -7.81 9.23
N VAL A 33 -3.78 -7.65 8.67
CA VAL A 33 -3.57 -7.24 7.27
C VAL A 33 -2.80 -8.32 6.53
N GLU A 34 -3.36 -8.81 5.43
CA GLU A 34 -2.77 -9.87 4.61
C GLU A 34 -2.55 -9.37 3.17
N VAL A 35 -1.31 -9.47 2.69
CA VAL A 35 -0.93 -9.11 1.32
C VAL A 35 -0.87 -10.38 0.48
N HIS A 36 -1.75 -10.50 -0.51
CA HIS A 36 -1.85 -11.72 -1.32
C HIS A 36 -0.75 -11.80 -2.37
N LYS A 37 -0.44 -13.02 -2.84
CA LYS A 37 0.49 -13.23 -3.95
C LYS A 37 -0.09 -12.64 -5.25
N ARG A 38 0.80 -12.24 -6.15
CA ARG A 38 0.46 -11.88 -7.55
C ARG A 38 -0.36 -13.02 -8.16
N GLY A 39 -1.46 -12.69 -8.83
CA GLY A 39 -2.27 -13.67 -9.57
C GLY A 39 -3.52 -14.20 -8.87
N ALA A 40 -3.89 -13.70 -7.68
CA ALA A 40 -5.23 -13.98 -7.13
C ALA A 40 -6.36 -13.40 -8.02
N ILE A 41 -6.04 -12.40 -8.84
CA ILE A 41 -6.86 -11.90 -9.96
C ILE A 41 -5.89 -11.64 -11.11
N ALA A 42 -6.04 -12.33 -12.24
CA ALA A 42 -5.11 -12.27 -13.37
C ALA A 42 -5.12 -10.88 -14.05
N GLY A 43 -3.93 -10.37 -14.41
CA GLY A 43 -3.76 -9.32 -15.42
C GLY A 43 -3.74 -7.85 -14.97
N GLN A 44 -4.09 -7.52 -13.73
CA GLN A 44 -4.03 -6.13 -13.26
C GLN A 44 -2.77 -5.92 -12.43
N GLY A 45 -2.00 -4.87 -12.72
CA GLY A 45 -0.82 -4.44 -11.95
C GLY A 45 -1.15 -3.95 -10.53
N ASN A 46 -2.04 -4.65 -9.85
CA ASN A 46 -2.56 -4.42 -8.52
C ASN A 46 -2.40 -5.70 -7.68
N ARG A 47 -2.25 -5.53 -6.38
CA ARG A 47 -2.18 -6.57 -5.38
C ARG A 47 -3.36 -6.45 -4.44
N LEU A 48 -3.98 -7.59 -4.14
CA LEU A 48 -5.08 -7.65 -3.18
C LEU A 48 -4.51 -7.61 -1.76
N ILE A 49 -5.10 -6.76 -0.93
CA ILE A 49 -4.84 -6.69 0.51
C ILE A 49 -6.15 -6.92 1.25
N SER A 50 -6.15 -7.87 2.18
CA SER A 50 -7.29 -8.15 3.06
C SER A 50 -7.08 -7.53 4.43
N LEU A 51 -8.13 -6.89 4.96
CA LEU A 51 -8.20 -6.36 6.32
C LEU A 51 -9.28 -7.10 7.10
N THR A 52 -8.91 -7.61 8.28
CA THR A 52 -9.81 -8.36 9.15
C THR A 52 -9.73 -7.81 10.58
N GLY A 53 -10.89 -7.46 11.14
CA GLY A 53 -11.02 -6.86 12.47
C GLY A 53 -12.40 -6.23 12.63
N GLU A 54 -12.58 -5.45 13.69
CA GLU A 54 -13.77 -4.63 13.90
C GLU A 54 -13.89 -3.52 12.84
N ALA A 55 -15.08 -2.92 12.73
CA ALA A 55 -15.35 -1.89 11.73
C ALA A 55 -14.40 -0.69 11.86
N ASP A 56 -14.14 -0.22 13.09
CA ASP A 56 -13.21 0.88 13.35
C ASP A 56 -11.76 0.50 13.02
N CYS A 57 -11.33 -0.72 13.37
CA CYS A 57 -10.00 -1.22 13.04
C CYS A 57 -9.78 -1.30 11.52
N ILE A 58 -10.76 -1.81 10.80
CA ILE A 58 -10.73 -1.88 9.33
C ILE A 58 -10.69 -0.48 8.72
N ARG A 59 -11.51 0.46 9.23
CA ARG A 59 -11.53 1.85 8.76
C ARG A 59 -10.16 2.50 8.96
N ASN A 60 -9.57 2.36 10.15
CA ASN A 60 -8.25 2.92 10.46
C ASN A 60 -7.17 2.30 9.58
N GLY A 61 -7.14 0.96 9.45
CA GLY A 61 -6.16 0.26 8.60
C GLY A 61 -6.24 0.70 7.13
N ARG A 62 -7.46 0.90 6.62
CA ARG A 62 -7.69 1.40 5.25
C ARG A 62 -7.13 2.81 5.05
N LEU A 63 -7.41 3.73 5.98
CA LEU A 63 -6.89 5.11 5.92
C LEU A 63 -5.35 5.14 5.91
N MET A 64 -4.72 4.28 6.71
CA MET A 64 -3.25 4.19 6.75
C MET A 64 -2.66 3.66 5.44
N ILE A 65 -3.28 2.64 4.84
CA ILE A 65 -2.88 2.13 3.52
C ILE A 65 -3.03 3.22 2.45
N GLU A 66 -4.17 3.92 2.43
CA GLU A 66 -4.43 5.01 1.48
C GLU A 66 -3.41 6.15 1.62
N LYS A 67 -3.04 6.51 2.85
CA LYS A 67 -1.97 7.48 3.10
C LYS A 67 -0.64 7.04 2.49
N VAL A 68 -0.21 5.80 2.73
CA VAL A 68 1.05 5.27 2.15
C VAL A 68 1.00 5.29 0.62
N ILE A 69 -0.14 4.98 0.02
CA ILE A 69 -0.32 5.02 -1.44
C ILE A 69 -0.13 6.44 -1.97
N ASN A 70 -0.81 7.41 -1.36
CA ASN A 70 -0.77 8.81 -1.78
C ASN A 70 0.64 9.40 -1.64
N ASP A 71 1.31 9.14 -0.50
CA ASP A 71 2.66 9.62 -0.23
C ASP A 71 3.66 9.05 -1.26
N GLU A 72 3.57 7.75 -1.56
CA GLU A 72 4.45 7.10 -2.53
C GLU A 72 4.18 7.55 -3.98
N GLN A 73 2.92 7.81 -4.34
CA GLN A 73 2.58 8.38 -5.65
C GLN A 73 3.13 9.80 -5.81
N ALA A 74 2.97 10.64 -4.79
CA ALA A 74 3.50 12.01 -4.81
C ALA A 74 5.03 12.01 -4.97
N ARG A 75 5.74 11.15 -4.22
CA ARG A 75 7.20 11.00 -4.31
C ARG A 75 7.66 10.58 -5.71
N ARG A 76 6.94 9.66 -6.35
CA ARG A 76 7.25 9.19 -7.72
C ARG A 76 7.01 10.26 -8.77
N ASN A 77 5.91 11.00 -8.65
CA ASN A 77 5.61 12.09 -9.57
C ASN A 77 6.67 13.20 -9.51
N GLN A 78 7.18 13.50 -8.33
CA GLN A 78 8.29 14.46 -8.15
C GLN A 78 9.60 13.95 -8.79
N GLN A 79 9.93 12.67 -8.62
CA GLN A 79 11.12 12.08 -9.22
C GLN A 79 11.07 12.06 -10.75
N ALA A 80 9.91 11.78 -11.33
CA ALA A 80 9.74 11.82 -12.78
C ALA A 80 9.95 13.22 -13.40
N HIS A 81 9.72 14.28 -12.63
CA HIS A 81 9.94 15.66 -13.07
C HIS A 81 11.43 16.07 -13.00
N HIS A 82 12.20 15.53 -12.04
CA HIS A 82 13.61 15.88 -11.87
C HIS A 82 14.51 15.29 -12.98
N THR A 83 14.22 14.07 -13.45
CA THR A 83 15.08 13.39 -14.45
C THR A 83 15.03 14.01 -15.86
N ARG A 84 14.05 14.87 -16.16
CA ARG A 84 13.92 15.53 -17.47
C ARG A 84 14.76 16.79 -17.64
N GLY A 85 15.27 17.37 -16.55
CA GLY A 85 16.03 18.63 -16.59
C GLY A 85 17.56 18.47 -16.56
N SER A 86 18.09 17.25 -16.46
CA SER A 86 19.53 17.03 -16.23
C SER A 86 20.35 16.70 -17.49
N PHE A 87 19.77 16.86 -18.68
CA PHE A 87 20.43 16.55 -19.97
C PHE A 87 20.48 17.75 -20.94
N LEU A 88 20.38 18.97 -20.43
CA LEU A 88 20.66 20.21 -21.18
C LEU A 88 21.70 21.04 -20.43
#